data_AF-A0ABD0XFB3-F1
#
_entry.id   AF-A0ABD0XFB3-F1
#
_cell.length_a   1.000
_cell.length_b   1.000
_cell.length_c   1.000
_cell.angle_alpha   90.00
_cell.angle_beta   90.00
_cell.angle_gamma   90.00
#
_symmetry.space_group_name_H-M   'P 1'
#
loop_
_entity.id
_entity.type
_entity.pdbx_description
1 polymer ?
#
loop_
_entity_poly.entity_id
_entity_poly.type
_entity_poly.pdbx_seq_one_letter_code
_entity_poly.pdbx_strand_id
1 'polypeptide(L)'
;MCQHGTDPELIKQVVKQQFYIIGAVTLNNLLLRKDMCSWSKGMQIRYNVSQLEEWLRDKSLMMCGAKETLEPLIQAAQLLQVKKKTDEDAEAICSMCNSLSTAQIVKVLNLYTPVNEFEERVSVAFIRTIQTRLRDRSETPQLLMDTKVIYPVTFPFNPSSLALETIQIPGSLNLGFLTRV
;
A
#
# COMPACT_ATOMS: atom_id res chain seq x y z
N MET A 1 7.42 19.57 4.18
CA MET A 1 6.94 19.90 2.81
C MET A 1 6.11 21.18 2.82
N CYS A 2 4.98 21.25 3.53
CA CYS A 2 4.14 22.47 3.53
C CYS A 2 4.88 23.75 3.93
N GLN A 3 5.72 23.70 4.98
CA GLN A 3 6.52 24.85 5.43
C GLN A 3 7.53 25.36 4.38
N HIS A 4 7.90 24.52 3.40
CA HIS A 4 8.84 24.87 2.34
C HIS A 4 8.13 25.33 1.05
N GLY A 5 6.80 25.53 1.09
CA GLY A 5 6.03 25.96 -0.08
C GLY A 5 5.98 24.91 -1.20
N THR A 6 6.12 23.62 -0.86
CA THR A 6 6.06 22.54 -1.87
C THR A 6 4.69 22.47 -2.53
N ASP A 7 4.67 22.34 -3.85
CA ASP A 7 3.43 22.24 -4.63
C ASP A 7 2.50 21.13 -4.09
N PRO A 8 1.20 21.39 -3.91
CA PRO A 8 0.25 20.40 -3.41
C PRO A 8 0.23 19.11 -4.23
N GLU A 9 0.37 19.20 -5.55
CA GLU A 9 0.41 18.03 -6.43
C GLU A 9 1.68 17.20 -6.25
N LEU A 10 2.80 17.83 -5.92
CA LEU A 10 4.02 17.11 -5.57
C LEU A 10 3.90 16.44 -4.19
N ILE A 11 3.24 17.09 -3.22
CA ILE A 11 2.93 16.48 -1.92
C ILE A 11 2.09 15.20 -2.10
N LYS A 12 1.06 15.24 -2.94
CA LYS A 12 0.23 14.07 -3.27
C LYS A 12 1.07 12.91 -3.80
N GLN A 13 1.96 13.18 -4.75
CA GLN A 13 2.84 12.16 -5.34
C GLN A 13 3.82 11.56 -4.32
N VAL A 14 4.40 12.38 -3.43
CA VAL A 14 5.27 11.88 -2.36
C VAL A 14 4.49 10.99 -1.39
N VAL A 15 3.29 11.39 -0.99
CA VAL A 15 2.45 10.61 -0.08
C VAL A 15 2.02 9.28 -0.72
N LYS A 16 1.63 9.29 -2.00
CA LYS A 16 1.35 8.07 -2.76
C LYS A 16 2.54 7.11 -2.75
N GLN A 17 3.75 7.61 -3.03
CA GLN A 17 4.97 6.80 -3.01
C GLN A 17 5.25 6.23 -1.61
N GLN A 18 5.03 7.02 -0.56
CA GLN A 18 5.26 6.56 0.81
C GLN A 18 4.29 5.45 1.21
N PHE A 19 3.03 5.55 0.82
CA PHE A 19 2.02 4.52 1.07
C PHE A 19 2.33 3.23 0.32
N TYR A 20 2.79 3.32 -0.92
CA TYR A 20 3.26 2.16 -1.67
C TYR A 20 4.39 1.43 -0.95
N ILE A 21 5.39 2.16 -0.46
CA ILE A 21 6.52 1.58 0.28
C ILE A 21 6.03 0.89 1.56
N ILE A 22 5.11 1.53 2.32
CA ILE A 22 4.51 0.94 3.52
C ILE A 22 3.82 -0.38 3.17
N GLY A 23 2.97 -0.38 2.13
CA GLY A 23 2.24 -1.55 1.66
C GLY A 23 3.18 -2.68 1.24
N ALA A 24 4.14 -2.38 0.37
CA ALA A 24 5.09 -3.35 -0.19
C ALA A 24 6.00 -3.96 0.88
N VAL A 25 6.58 -3.15 1.76
CA VAL A 25 7.46 -3.65 2.85
C VAL A 25 6.65 -4.51 3.83
N THR A 26 5.44 -4.08 4.19
CA THR A 26 4.59 -4.84 5.12
C THR A 26 4.17 -6.18 4.53
N LEU A 27 3.71 -6.19 3.28
CA LEU A 27 3.30 -7.41 2.60
C LEU A 27 4.48 -8.37 2.43
N ASN A 28 5.66 -7.88 2.04
CA ASN A 28 6.86 -8.71 1.91
C ASN A 28 7.24 -9.37 3.24
N ASN A 29 7.17 -8.63 4.36
CA ASN A 29 7.43 -9.21 5.68
C ASN A 29 6.40 -10.28 6.05
N LEU A 30 5.12 -10.07 5.74
CA LEU A 30 4.06 -11.07 5.94
C LEU A 30 4.32 -12.34 5.12
N LEU A 31 4.75 -12.20 3.87
CA LEU A 31 5.05 -13.34 2.97
C LEU A 31 6.32 -14.11 3.33
N LEU A 32 7.20 -13.53 4.14
CA LEU A 32 8.46 -14.14 4.58
C LEU A 32 8.39 -14.75 5.98
N ARG A 33 7.38 -14.39 6.78
CA ARG A 33 7.30 -14.75 8.20
C ARG A 33 6.05 -15.55 8.55
N LYS A 34 6.25 -16.76 9.09
CA LYS A 34 5.15 -17.68 9.43
C LYS A 34 4.29 -17.14 10.58
N ASP A 35 4.90 -16.45 11.53
CA ASP A 35 4.26 -15.88 12.73
C ASP A 35 3.38 -14.64 12.43
N MET A 36 3.37 -14.16 11.18
CA MET A 36 2.62 -12.99 10.75
C MET A 36 1.32 -13.33 10.01
N CYS A 37 1.05 -14.61 9.72
CA CYS A 37 -0.12 -15.07 8.98
C CYS A 37 -1.14 -15.74 9.90
N SER A 38 -1.97 -14.95 10.57
CA SER A 38 -3.08 -15.42 11.40
C SER A 38 -4.30 -14.50 11.30
N TRP A 39 -5.46 -14.96 11.74
CA TRP A 39 -6.68 -14.14 11.75
C TRP A 39 -6.49 -12.82 12.52
N SER A 40 -5.89 -12.92 13.72
CA SER A 40 -5.62 -11.76 14.58
C SER A 40 -4.69 -10.74 13.91
N LYS A 41 -3.65 -11.21 13.20
CA LYS A 41 -2.76 -10.33 12.43
C LYS A 41 -3.51 -9.64 11.28
N GLY A 42 -4.43 -10.34 10.62
CA GLY A 42 -5.33 -9.72 9.65
C GLY A 42 -6.14 -8.58 10.25
N MET A 43 -6.71 -8.77 11.45
CA MET A 43 -7.48 -7.72 12.14
C MET A 43 -6.60 -6.51 12.50
N GLN A 44 -5.39 -6.78 13.00
CA GLN A 44 -4.41 -5.74 13.32
C GLN A 44 -4.02 -4.91 12.08
N ILE A 45 -3.76 -5.58 10.95
CA ILE A 45 -3.42 -4.89 9.70
C ILE A 45 -4.60 -4.02 9.22
N ARG A 46 -5.84 -4.53 9.28
CA ARG A 46 -7.03 -3.74 8.90
C ARG A 46 -7.17 -2.47 9.74
N TYR A 47 -6.97 -2.57 11.05
CA TYR A 47 -6.98 -1.41 11.94
C TYR A 47 -5.86 -0.41 11.60
N ASN A 48 -4.64 -0.90 11.39
CA ASN A 48 -3.52 -0.03 11.02
C ASN A 48 -3.80 0.71 9.70
N VAL A 49 -4.36 0.01 8.69
CA VAL A 49 -4.76 0.62 7.42
C VAL A 49 -5.87 1.65 7.62
N SER A 50 -6.87 1.41 8.49
CA SER A 50 -7.90 2.42 8.75
C SER A 50 -7.33 3.70 9.34
N GLN A 51 -6.33 3.60 10.23
CA GLN A 51 -5.64 4.78 10.74
C GLN A 51 -4.84 5.53 9.66
N LEU A 52 -4.26 4.82 8.70
CA LEU A 52 -3.59 5.45 7.55
C LEU A 52 -4.60 6.16 6.63
N GLU A 53 -5.77 5.57 6.41
CA GLU A 53 -6.86 6.21 5.65
C GLU A 53 -7.44 7.44 6.37
N GLU A 54 -7.58 7.37 7.69
CA GLU A 54 -7.99 8.51 8.53
C GLU A 54 -6.96 9.64 8.44
N TRP A 55 -5.67 9.32 8.49
CA TRP A 55 -4.61 10.30 8.30
C TRP A 55 -4.67 10.98 6.92
N LEU A 56 -4.97 10.23 5.84
CA LEU A 56 -5.18 10.83 4.52
C LEU A 56 -6.37 11.79 4.51
N ARG A 57 -7.45 11.44 5.22
CA ARG A 57 -8.66 12.28 5.35
C ARG A 57 -8.34 13.58 6.07
N ASP A 58 -7.65 13.51 7.20
CA ASP A 58 -7.26 14.67 8.00
C ASP A 58 -6.35 15.63 7.23
N LYS A 59 -5.55 15.12 6.29
CA LYS A 59 -4.69 15.93 5.41
C LYS A 59 -5.35 16.33 4.09
N SER A 60 -6.62 15.96 3.86
CA SER A 60 -7.33 16.19 2.59
C SER A 60 -6.62 15.57 1.37
N LEU A 61 -6.03 14.39 1.56
CA LEU A 61 -5.26 13.64 0.57
C LEU A 61 -5.96 12.36 0.08
N MET A 62 -7.25 12.16 0.39
CA MET A 62 -7.97 10.93 0.03
C MET A 62 -7.92 10.58 -1.46
N MET A 63 -7.84 11.59 -2.34
CA MET A 63 -7.85 11.40 -3.80
C MET A 63 -6.44 11.40 -4.42
N CYS A 64 -5.37 11.27 -3.63
CA CYS A 64 -3.99 11.30 -4.15
C CYS A 64 -3.51 9.96 -4.74
N GLY A 65 -4.34 8.92 -4.72
CA GLY A 65 -3.96 7.58 -5.19
C GLY A 65 -3.18 6.76 -4.18
N ALA A 66 -2.97 7.26 -2.95
CA ALA A 66 -2.18 6.58 -1.92
C ALA A 66 -2.90 5.37 -1.31
N LYS A 67 -4.21 5.45 -1.09
CA LYS A 67 -5.01 4.35 -0.55
C LYS A 67 -4.95 3.12 -1.46
N GLU A 68 -5.07 3.36 -2.76
CA GLU A 68 -5.08 2.35 -3.82
C GLU A 68 -3.76 1.57 -3.86
N THR A 69 -2.64 2.19 -3.46
CA THR A 69 -1.35 1.48 -3.38
C THR A 69 -1.30 0.43 -2.25
N LEU A 70 -2.20 0.51 -1.28
CA LEU A 70 -2.30 -0.45 -0.17
C LEU A 70 -3.20 -1.65 -0.50
N GLU A 71 -3.86 -1.67 -1.66
CA GLU A 71 -4.83 -2.70 -2.04
C GLU A 71 -4.28 -4.14 -1.90
N PRO A 72 -3.04 -4.46 -2.33
CA PRO A 72 -2.48 -5.80 -2.10
C PRO A 72 -2.40 -6.18 -0.61
N LEU A 73 -2.02 -5.23 0.26
CA LEU A 73 -1.94 -5.47 1.71
C LEU A 73 -3.34 -5.61 2.32
N ILE A 74 -4.32 -4.83 1.86
CA ILE A 74 -5.72 -4.92 2.29
C ILE A 74 -6.29 -6.30 1.96
N GLN A 75 -6.10 -6.76 0.72
CA GLN A 75 -6.56 -8.08 0.28
C GLN A 75 -5.86 -9.21 1.03
N ALA A 76 -4.56 -9.07 1.34
CA ALA A 76 -3.86 -10.05 2.16
C ALA A 76 -4.45 -10.13 3.59
N ALA A 77 -4.77 -8.99 4.20
CA ALA A 77 -5.40 -8.95 5.52
C ALA A 77 -6.83 -9.52 5.52
N GLN A 78 -7.58 -9.33 4.43
CA GLN A 78 -8.88 -9.95 4.21
C GLN A 78 -8.75 -11.47 4.03
N LEU A 79 -7.78 -11.92 3.22
CA LEU A 79 -7.48 -13.34 3.00
C LEU A 79 -7.17 -14.07 4.31
N LEU A 80 -6.49 -13.42 5.25
CA LEU A 80 -6.27 -13.99 6.59
C LEU A 80 -7.57 -14.22 7.37
N GLN A 81 -8.62 -13.43 7.13
CA GLN A 81 -9.86 -13.45 7.92
C GLN A 81 -11.01 -14.25 7.31
N VAL A 82 -11.03 -14.43 5.99
CA VAL A 82 -12.08 -15.22 5.33
C VAL A 82 -11.98 -16.71 5.67
N LYS A 83 -13.09 -17.42 5.45
CA LYS A 83 -13.13 -18.89 5.52
C LYS A 83 -12.31 -19.50 4.38
N LYS A 84 -11.79 -20.72 4.60
CA LYS A 84 -10.76 -21.36 3.76
C LYS A 84 -11.03 -22.86 3.63
N LYS A 85 -12.30 -23.27 3.56
CA LYS A 85 -12.70 -24.69 3.65
C LYS A 85 -13.44 -25.20 2.42
N THR A 86 -14.44 -24.47 1.91
CA THR A 86 -15.34 -24.97 0.86
C THR A 86 -15.00 -24.45 -0.53
N ASP A 87 -15.58 -25.04 -1.58
CA ASP A 87 -15.36 -24.53 -2.94
C ASP A 87 -15.92 -23.11 -3.13
N GLU A 88 -16.97 -22.74 -2.41
CA GLU A 88 -17.51 -21.38 -2.38
C GLU A 88 -16.53 -20.41 -1.71
N ASP A 89 -15.87 -20.81 -0.62
CA ASP A 89 -14.81 -20.02 -0.01
C ASP A 89 -13.65 -19.78 -1.00
N ALA A 90 -13.29 -20.82 -1.76
CA ALA A 90 -12.24 -20.73 -2.76
C ALA A 90 -12.62 -19.75 -3.89
N GLU A 91 -13.87 -19.78 -4.34
CA GLU A 91 -14.40 -18.83 -5.33
C GLU A 91 -14.39 -17.39 -4.82
N ALA A 92 -14.84 -17.18 -3.58
CA ALA A 92 -14.83 -15.87 -2.94
C ALA A 92 -13.41 -15.31 -2.83
N ILE A 93 -12.43 -16.13 -2.46
CA ILE A 93 -11.00 -15.73 -2.43
C ILE A 93 -10.52 -15.33 -3.82
N CYS A 94 -10.82 -16.12 -4.85
CA CYS A 94 -10.39 -15.83 -6.22
C CYS A 94 -11.00 -14.53 -6.77
N SER A 95 -12.24 -14.20 -6.39
CA SER A 95 -12.90 -12.95 -6.77
C SER A 95 -12.38 -11.75 -5.98
N MET A 96 -12.07 -11.93 -4.69
CA MET A 96 -11.61 -10.87 -3.80
C MET A 96 -10.15 -10.48 -4.08
N CYS A 97 -9.25 -11.46 -4.26
CA CYS A 97 -7.81 -11.25 -4.35
C CYS A 97 -7.35 -10.93 -5.79
N ASN A 98 -7.78 -9.80 -6.35
CA ASN A 98 -7.40 -9.36 -7.71
C ASN A 98 -6.09 -8.55 -7.77
N SER A 99 -5.64 -8.01 -6.64
CA SER A 99 -4.40 -7.22 -6.50
C SER A 99 -3.26 -8.02 -5.88
N LEU A 100 -3.48 -9.32 -5.64
CA LEU A 100 -2.46 -10.28 -5.23
C LEU A 100 -2.19 -11.27 -6.37
N SER A 101 -0.93 -11.60 -6.58
CA SER A 101 -0.56 -12.67 -7.50
C SER A 101 -0.95 -14.03 -6.93
N THR A 102 -1.14 -15.00 -7.82
CA THR A 102 -1.43 -16.39 -7.44
C THR A 102 -0.36 -16.94 -6.47
N ALA A 103 0.91 -16.59 -6.68
CA ALA A 103 2.02 -16.99 -5.80
C ALA A 103 1.86 -16.40 -4.39
N GLN A 104 1.43 -15.15 -4.27
CA GLN A 104 1.19 -14.49 -2.99
C GLN A 104 0.02 -15.11 -2.23
N ILE A 105 -1.12 -15.34 -2.90
CA ILE A 105 -2.30 -15.98 -2.31
C ILE A 105 -1.92 -17.36 -1.76
N VAL A 106 -1.26 -18.18 -2.58
CA VAL A 106 -0.80 -19.52 -2.18
C VAL A 106 0.18 -19.44 -1.01
N LYS A 107 1.09 -18.47 -1.01
CA LYS A 107 2.05 -18.29 0.10
C LYS A 107 1.34 -17.95 1.40
N VAL A 108 0.39 -17.02 1.39
CA VAL A 108 -0.39 -16.65 2.58
C VAL A 108 -1.15 -17.86 3.13
N LEU A 109 -1.84 -18.61 2.26
CA LEU A 109 -2.58 -19.82 2.67
C LEU A 109 -1.67 -20.90 3.27
N ASN A 110 -0.46 -21.08 2.73
CA ASN A 110 0.52 -22.03 3.27
C ASN A 110 1.11 -21.59 4.63
N LEU A 111 1.28 -20.28 4.83
CA LEU A 111 1.80 -19.70 6.06
C LEU A 111 0.76 -19.55 7.16
N TYR A 112 -0.53 -19.63 6.81
CA TYR A 112 -1.63 -19.45 7.74
C TYR A 112 -1.51 -20.40 8.94
N THR A 113 -1.31 -19.82 10.12
CA THR A 113 -1.12 -20.52 11.38
C THR A 113 -2.31 -20.23 12.29
N PRO A 114 -3.15 -21.23 12.58
CA PRO A 114 -4.24 -21.12 13.54
C PRO A 114 -3.75 -20.66 14.91
N VAL A 115 -4.42 -19.68 15.50
CA VAL A 115 -4.06 -19.13 16.83
C VAL A 115 -5.07 -19.48 17.93
N ASN A 116 -6.21 -20.07 17.60
CA ASN A 116 -7.22 -20.54 18.55
C ASN A 116 -7.92 -21.81 18.03
N GLU A 117 -8.73 -22.42 18.89
CA GLU A 117 -9.42 -23.69 18.65
C GLU A 117 -10.48 -23.64 17.53
N PHE A 118 -10.87 -22.43 17.11
CA PHE A 118 -11.85 -22.21 16.05
C PHE A 118 -11.20 -22.05 14.67
N GLU A 119 -9.87 -21.99 14.61
CA GLU A 119 -9.10 -21.92 13.38
C GLU A 119 -8.49 -23.28 13.04
N GLU A 120 -8.60 -23.67 11.78
CA GLU A 120 -7.96 -24.86 11.25
C GLU A 120 -6.90 -24.48 10.22
N ARG A 121 -5.88 -25.33 10.11
CA ARG A 121 -4.86 -25.16 9.09
C ARG A 121 -5.49 -25.37 7.72
N VAL A 122 -5.11 -24.53 6.75
CA VAL A 122 -5.59 -24.66 5.37
C VAL A 122 -5.11 -25.99 4.79
N SER A 123 -6.02 -26.76 4.21
CA SER A 123 -5.69 -28.06 3.64
C SER A 123 -4.93 -27.91 2.31
N VAL A 124 -4.07 -28.88 2.00
CA VAL A 124 -3.35 -28.90 0.72
C VAL A 124 -4.32 -29.02 -0.46
N ALA A 125 -5.44 -29.73 -0.27
CA ALA A 125 -6.49 -29.85 -1.29
C ALA A 125 -7.10 -28.48 -1.62
N PHE A 126 -7.43 -27.68 -0.61
CA PHE A 126 -7.96 -26.33 -0.80
C PHE A 126 -7.00 -25.42 -1.55
N ILE A 127 -5.70 -25.47 -1.21
CA ILE A 127 -4.65 -24.71 -1.91
C ILE A 127 -4.56 -25.11 -3.38
N ARG A 128 -4.67 -26.41 -3.70
CA ARG A 128 -4.71 -26.89 -5.10
C ARG A 128 -5.95 -26.43 -5.86
N THR A 129 -7.11 -26.34 -5.19
CA THR A 129 -8.33 -25.76 -5.78
C THR A 129 -8.10 -24.31 -6.18
N ILE A 130 -7.53 -23.49 -5.29
CA ILE A 130 -7.17 -22.09 -5.60
C ILE A 130 -6.22 -22.00 -6.79
N GLN A 131 -5.14 -22.80 -6.79
CA GLN A 131 -4.19 -22.82 -7.91
C GLN A 131 -4.84 -23.21 -9.24
N THR A 132 -5.80 -24.14 -9.21
CA THR A 132 -6.52 -24.57 -10.40
C THR A 132 -7.46 -23.47 -10.91
N ARG A 133 -8.19 -22.81 -10.02
CA ARG A 133 -9.09 -21.69 -10.38
C ARG A 133 -8.35 -20.46 -10.90
N LEU A 134 -7.12 -20.24 -10.45
CA LEU A 134 -6.31 -19.09 -10.84
C LEU A 134 -5.35 -19.37 -12.01
N ARG A 135 -5.41 -20.56 -12.62
CA ARG A 135 -4.47 -21.00 -13.66
C ARG A 135 -4.41 -20.07 -14.88
N ASP A 136 -5.56 -19.55 -15.29
CA ASP A 136 -5.69 -18.75 -16.52
C ASP A 136 -5.41 -17.26 -16.30
N ARG A 137 -5.02 -16.86 -15.09
CA ARG A 137 -4.61 -15.48 -14.84
C ARG A 137 -3.28 -15.19 -15.54
N SER A 138 -3.30 -14.22 -16.45
CA SER A 138 -2.08 -13.68 -17.06
C SER A 138 -1.37 -12.78 -16.06
N GLU A 139 -0.51 -13.37 -15.22
CA GLU A 139 0.20 -12.70 -14.14
C GLU A 139 1.70 -12.97 -14.21
N THR A 140 2.50 -12.00 -13.76
CA THR A 140 3.92 -12.25 -13.48
C THR A 140 4.08 -13.13 -12.23
N PRO A 141 4.94 -14.16 -12.24
CA PRO A 141 5.10 -15.12 -11.13
C PRO A 141 5.88 -14.53 -9.93
N GLN A 142 5.72 -13.24 -9.64
CA GLN A 142 6.43 -12.53 -8.60
C GLN A 142 5.78 -12.77 -7.23
N LEU A 143 6.60 -13.18 -6.26
CA LEU A 143 6.17 -13.37 -4.87
C LEU A 143 6.24 -12.05 -4.07
N LEU A 144 7.38 -11.36 -4.12
CA LEU A 144 7.62 -10.15 -3.33
C LEU A 144 7.35 -8.90 -4.17
N MET A 145 6.71 -7.89 -3.59
CA MET A 145 6.59 -6.58 -4.22
C MET A 145 7.97 -5.90 -4.33
N ASP A 146 8.22 -5.20 -5.43
CA ASP A 146 9.45 -4.43 -5.59
C ASP A 146 9.38 -3.11 -4.81
N THR A 147 10.04 -3.08 -3.65
CA THR A 147 10.07 -1.89 -2.77
C THR A 147 10.84 -0.71 -3.37
N LYS A 148 11.54 -0.91 -4.50
CA LYS A 148 12.31 0.13 -5.19
C LYS A 148 11.54 0.77 -6.35
N VAL A 149 10.31 0.33 -6.63
CA VAL A 149 9.46 1.01 -7.62
C VAL A 149 9.23 2.46 -7.18
N ILE A 150 9.52 3.38 -8.09
CA ILE A 150 9.25 4.80 -7.93
C ILE A 150 8.27 5.19 -9.03
N TYR A 151 7.10 5.70 -8.65
CA TYR A 151 6.15 6.21 -9.63
C TYR A 151 6.75 7.41 -10.38
N PRO A 152 6.58 7.52 -11.70
CA PRO A 152 7.06 8.67 -12.46
C PRO A 152 6.49 9.97 -11.89
N VAL A 153 7.38 10.89 -11.51
CA VAL A 153 7.01 12.19 -10.95
C VAL A 153 6.67 13.17 -12.07
N THR A 154 5.64 13.99 -11.84
CA THR A 154 5.28 15.12 -12.70
C THR A 154 5.30 16.42 -11.92
N PHE A 155 5.69 17.50 -12.59
CA PHE A 155 5.72 18.86 -12.04
C PHE A 155 4.78 19.72 -12.86
N PRO A 156 3.46 19.65 -12.61
CA PRO A 156 2.51 20.50 -13.32
C PRO A 156 2.81 21.96 -13.01
N PHE A 157 2.59 22.82 -14.01
CA PHE A 157 2.76 24.26 -13.83
C PHE A 157 1.83 24.77 -12.72
N ASN A 158 2.43 25.38 -11.70
CA ASN A 158 1.73 26.00 -10.57
C ASN A 158 2.17 27.46 -10.42
N PRO A 159 1.42 28.44 -10.95
CA PRO A 159 1.83 29.83 -10.90
C PRO A 159 1.80 30.37 -9.46
N SER A 160 2.77 31.21 -9.12
CA SER A 160 2.77 31.96 -7.86
C SER A 160 2.09 33.31 -8.06
N SER A 161 1.29 33.71 -7.07
CA SER A 161 0.72 35.06 -7.00
C SER A 161 1.69 36.10 -6.44
N LEU A 162 2.94 35.71 -6.14
CA LEU A 162 3.96 36.59 -5.57
C LEU A 162 4.42 37.60 -6.62
N ALA A 163 4.14 38.87 -6.34
CA ALA A 163 4.61 40.01 -7.11
C ALA A 163 6.11 40.22 -6.87
N LEU A 164 6.93 40.08 -7.93
CA LEU A 164 8.40 40.13 -7.82
C LEU A 164 8.89 41.48 -7.27
N GLU A 165 8.20 42.56 -7.61
CA GLU A 165 8.46 43.92 -7.14
C GLU A 165 8.20 44.11 -5.64
N THR A 166 7.61 43.15 -4.94
CA THR A 166 7.38 43.24 -3.49
C THR A 166 8.45 42.50 -2.68
N ILE A 167 9.28 41.67 -3.33
CA ILE A 167 10.27 40.83 -2.66
C ILE A 167 11.38 41.68 -2.03
N GLN A 168 11.74 41.35 -0.79
CA GLN A 168 12.86 41.90 -0.04
C GLN A 168 13.79 40.77 0.39
N ILE A 169 15.10 41.01 0.35
CA ILE A 169 16.13 40.03 0.74
C ILE A 169 16.45 40.23 2.23
N PRO A 170 16.27 39.20 3.09
CA PRO A 170 16.66 39.30 4.50
C PRO A 170 18.17 39.53 4.66
N GLY A 171 18.55 40.42 5.59
CA GLY A 171 19.96 40.74 5.86
C GLY A 171 20.78 39.55 6.35
N SER A 172 20.15 38.58 6.99
CA SER A 172 20.78 37.33 7.44
C SER A 172 21.31 36.45 6.31
N LEU A 173 20.87 36.67 5.06
CA LEU A 173 21.38 35.93 3.89
C LEU A 173 22.74 36.46 3.40
N ASN A 174 23.23 37.58 3.94
CA ASN A 174 24.52 38.20 3.58
C ASN A 174 24.67 38.48 2.07
N LEU A 175 23.58 38.83 1.40
CA LEU A 175 23.52 39.14 -0.03
C LEU A 175 23.57 40.66 -0.32
N GLY A 176 24.29 41.42 0.51
CA GLY A 176 24.34 42.89 0.41
C GLY A 176 25.03 43.43 -0.85
N PHE A 177 25.71 42.57 -1.61
CA PHE A 177 26.29 42.91 -2.91
C PHE A 177 25.24 42.97 -4.04
N LEU A 178 24.02 42.46 -3.82
CA LEU A 178 22.93 42.53 -4.79
C LEU A 178 22.21 43.88 -4.70
N THR A 179 21.88 44.44 -5.86
CA THR A 179 21.04 45.66 -5.96
C THR A 179 19.71 45.28 -6.61
N ARG A 180 18.60 45.63 -5.97
CA ARG A 180 17.26 45.43 -6.52
C ARG A 180 16.99 46.48 -7.61
N VAL A 181 16.55 46.02 -8.79
CA VAL A 181 16.17 46.85 -9.96
C VAL A 181 14.66 46.83 -10.13
#